data_AF-A0A8H8SIT3-F1
#
_entry.id   AF-A0A8H8SIT3-F1
#
_cell.length_a   1.000
_cell.length_b   1.000
_cell.length_c   1.000
_cell.angle_alpha   90.00
_cell.angle_beta   90.00
_cell.angle_gamma   90.00
#
_symmetry.space_group_name_H-M   'P 1'
#
loop_
_entity.id
_entity.type
_entity.pdbx_description
1 polymer ?
#
loop_
_entity_poly.entity_id
_entity_poly.type
_entity_poly.pdbx_seq_one_letter_code
_entity_poly.pdbx_strand_id
1 'polypeptide(L)'
;MAYVPTEEEIFTQLAELRVHNPDIGMIKAVTLIKEKNPDWGLTDKRLRNVAKPSSSQRSDVPPKGNELRDDQKISLDQPLHDSPMTCLMQVLDRLMAGGDRKAAKRAAQIDLSFKMAANPSALVNNPSLFAKQDFSSMGSSYPMRSCKLAVTIVLQIVAPDGLLYDCIAWNSRTLGGLPTVAQLRGRPSASFPAAFARAKESAINGQKSTALAVNLIDVEMMERGEGYIAGSLNYMSFSHAFVAFVGPEGVRILQAWGEHGYSLAENIRSPAARLRDWSEAEAFVNKYDQLVHMGSSWNTDTFEAYKECFGVDIPKITGPRGPERKKVTPCFRPWTRIKELGDIQM
;
A
#
# COMPACT_ATOMS: atom_id res chain seq x y z
N MET A 1 13.16 8.22 -44.67
CA MET A 1 13.70 7.38 -43.58
C MET A 1 12.51 6.85 -42.80
N ALA A 2 12.40 5.53 -42.61
CA ALA A 2 11.30 4.96 -41.83
C ALA A 2 11.46 5.38 -40.37
N TYR A 3 10.37 5.85 -39.75
CA TYR A 3 10.38 6.18 -38.33
C TYR A 3 10.39 4.89 -37.52
N VAL A 4 11.24 4.83 -36.50
CA VAL A 4 11.41 3.62 -35.68
C VAL A 4 10.80 3.91 -34.31
N PRO A 5 9.58 3.41 -34.02
CA PRO A 5 8.92 3.69 -32.74
C PRO A 5 9.70 3.07 -31.58
N THR A 6 9.62 3.70 -30.43
CA THR A 6 10.09 3.19 -29.13
C THR A 6 9.19 2.06 -28.63
N GLU A 7 9.66 1.27 -27.66
CA GLU A 7 8.83 0.21 -27.06
C GLU A 7 7.61 0.78 -26.33
N GLU A 8 7.74 1.96 -25.71
CA GLU A 8 6.65 2.66 -25.02
C GLU A 8 5.53 3.08 -25.98
N GLU A 9 5.87 3.56 -27.18
CA GLU A 9 4.91 3.92 -28.23
C GLU A 9 4.16 2.69 -28.76
N ILE A 10 4.84 1.55 -28.89
CA ILE A 10 4.23 0.28 -29.27
C ILE A 10 3.27 -0.21 -28.18
N PHE A 11 3.68 -0.17 -26.91
CA PHE A 11 2.82 -0.56 -25.78
C PHE A 11 1.60 0.33 -25.65
N THR A 12 1.75 1.64 -25.88
CA THR A 12 0.64 2.60 -25.83
C THR A 12 -0.40 2.27 -26.90
N GLN A 13 0.01 2.03 -28.15
CA GLN A 13 -0.92 1.64 -29.22
C GLN A 13 -1.57 0.28 -28.98
N LEU A 14 -0.83 -0.70 -28.43
CA LEU A 14 -1.40 -2.00 -28.05
C LEU A 14 -2.46 -1.86 -26.94
N ALA A 15 -2.20 -1.02 -25.93
CA ALA A 15 -3.14 -0.76 -24.85
C ALA A 15 -4.42 -0.07 -25.36
N GLU A 16 -4.29 0.99 -26.16
CA GLU A 16 -5.43 1.68 -26.79
C GLU A 16 -6.31 0.72 -27.60
N LEU A 17 -5.68 -0.17 -28.36
CA LEU A 17 -6.40 -1.07 -29.25
C LEU A 17 -7.16 -2.17 -28.50
N ARG A 18 -6.61 -2.65 -27.37
CA ARG A 18 -7.28 -3.62 -26.48
C ARG A 18 -8.39 -2.98 -25.64
N VAL A 19 -8.30 -1.70 -25.32
CA VAL A 19 -9.39 -0.97 -24.65
C VAL A 19 -10.64 -0.93 -25.54
N HIS A 20 -10.46 -0.74 -26.85
CA HIS A 20 -11.58 -0.70 -27.80
C HIS A 20 -12.00 -2.08 -28.32
N ASN A 21 -11.15 -3.10 -28.18
CA ASN A 21 -11.40 -4.46 -28.64
C ASN A 21 -10.83 -5.48 -27.63
N PRO A 22 -11.48 -5.73 -26.48
CA PRO A 22 -10.90 -6.54 -25.40
C PRO A 22 -10.56 -7.97 -25.83
N ASP A 23 -11.32 -8.54 -26.75
CA ASP A 23 -11.16 -9.90 -27.26
C ASP A 23 -10.14 -10.02 -28.41
N ILE A 24 -9.45 -8.93 -28.76
CA ILE A 24 -8.53 -8.96 -29.89
C ILE A 24 -7.28 -9.77 -29.58
N GLY A 25 -7.07 -10.84 -30.34
CA GLY A 25 -5.84 -11.63 -30.27
C GLY A 25 -4.61 -10.81 -30.67
N MET A 26 -3.47 -11.09 -30.04
CA MET A 26 -2.22 -10.32 -30.24
C MET A 26 -1.77 -10.24 -31.70
N ILE A 27 -1.98 -11.29 -32.50
CA ILE A 27 -1.64 -11.29 -33.93
C ILE A 27 -2.46 -10.23 -34.68
N LYS A 28 -3.77 -10.17 -34.42
CA LYS A 28 -4.67 -9.20 -35.07
C LYS A 28 -4.40 -7.78 -34.59
N ALA A 29 -4.07 -7.60 -33.31
CA ALA A 29 -3.66 -6.30 -32.77
C ALA A 29 -2.37 -5.76 -33.42
N VAL A 30 -1.38 -6.64 -33.61
CA VAL A 30 -0.11 -6.33 -34.28
C VAL A 30 -0.33 -5.92 -35.73
N THR A 31 -1.20 -6.62 -36.47
CA THR A 31 -1.55 -6.26 -37.85
C THR A 31 -2.19 -4.89 -37.92
N LEU A 32 -3.17 -4.59 -37.05
CA LEU A 32 -3.85 -3.29 -37.05
C LEU A 32 -2.92 -2.13 -36.70
N ILE A 33 -1.95 -2.32 -35.80
CA ILE A 33 -0.96 -1.28 -35.48
C ILE A 33 -0.08 -0.99 -36.70
N LYS A 34 0.30 -2.01 -37.46
CA LYS A 34 1.10 -1.87 -38.68
C LYS A 34 0.32 -1.18 -39.80
N GLU A 35 -0.96 -1.53 -39.96
CA GLU A 35 -1.85 -0.88 -40.93
C GLU A 35 -2.11 0.58 -40.58
N LYS A 36 -2.31 0.89 -39.29
CA LYS A 36 -2.53 2.26 -38.80
C LYS A 36 -1.27 3.13 -38.85
N ASN A 37 -0.09 2.52 -38.87
CA ASN A 37 1.20 3.22 -38.86
C ASN A 37 2.17 2.65 -39.91
N PRO A 38 1.90 2.84 -41.21
CA PRO A 38 2.70 2.25 -42.29
C PRO A 38 4.14 2.76 -42.33
N ASP A 39 4.39 3.96 -41.79
CA ASP A 39 5.71 4.59 -41.74
C ASP A 39 6.58 4.09 -40.57
N TRP A 40 5.97 3.34 -39.65
CA TRP A 40 6.70 2.70 -38.57
C TRP A 40 7.42 1.50 -39.20
N GLY A 41 8.76 1.52 -39.20
CA GLY A 41 9.60 0.42 -39.72
C GLY A 41 9.52 -0.86 -38.88
N LEU A 42 8.32 -1.23 -38.44
CA LEU A 42 8.03 -2.35 -37.57
C LEU A 42 8.10 -3.66 -38.35
N THR A 43 8.99 -4.53 -37.89
CA THR A 43 8.98 -5.93 -38.30
C THR A 43 8.03 -6.73 -37.41
N ASP A 44 7.37 -7.73 -37.98
CA ASP A 44 6.49 -8.64 -37.23
C ASP A 44 7.24 -9.36 -36.10
N LYS A 45 8.58 -9.46 -36.21
CA LYS A 45 9.46 -10.01 -35.17
C LYS A 45 9.56 -9.07 -33.97
N ARG A 46 9.73 -7.76 -34.17
CA ARG A 46 9.85 -6.79 -33.09
C ARG A 46 8.55 -6.65 -32.29
N LEU A 47 7.41 -6.58 -32.97
CA LEU A 47 6.09 -6.52 -32.33
C LEU A 47 5.80 -7.76 -31.48
N ARG A 48 6.15 -8.95 -31.98
CA ARG A 48 6.00 -10.20 -31.22
C ARG A 48 6.94 -10.29 -30.01
N ASN A 49 8.13 -9.70 -30.08
CA ASN A 49 9.07 -9.67 -28.95
C ASN A 49 8.62 -8.72 -27.84
N VAL A 50 8.07 -7.55 -28.20
CA VAL A 50 7.50 -6.59 -27.25
C VAL A 50 6.25 -7.14 -26.56
N ALA A 51 5.49 -8.00 -27.26
CA ALA A 51 4.28 -8.65 -26.75
C ALA A 51 4.53 -9.84 -25.79
N LYS A 52 5.75 -10.37 -25.69
CA LYS A 52 6.04 -11.49 -24.80
C LYS A 52 6.23 -10.97 -23.38
N PRO A 53 5.53 -11.51 -22.36
CA PRO A 53 5.87 -11.23 -20.97
C PRO A 53 7.32 -11.65 -20.75
N SER A 54 8.10 -10.75 -20.13
CA SER A 54 9.53 -10.96 -19.87
C SER A 54 9.71 -12.16 -18.93
N SER A 55 9.88 -13.36 -19.50
CA SER A 55 10.40 -14.51 -18.76
C SER A 55 11.86 -14.22 -18.44
N SER A 56 12.15 -14.06 -17.15
CA SER A 56 13.49 -13.96 -16.58
C SER A 56 14.46 -14.94 -17.24
N GLN A 57 15.57 -14.41 -17.77
CA GLN A 57 16.72 -15.20 -18.19
C GLN A 57 17.27 -15.97 -16.98
N ARG A 58 17.03 -17.29 -16.96
CA ARG A 58 17.76 -18.24 -16.09
C ARG A 58 19.10 -18.52 -16.75
N SER A 59 20.18 -18.29 -16.01
CA SER A 59 21.52 -18.75 -16.32
C SER A 59 21.66 -20.20 -15.87
N ASP A 60 21.93 -21.10 -16.81
CA ASP A 60 22.29 -22.50 -16.54
C ASP A 60 23.74 -22.61 -16.03
N VAL A 61 23.97 -23.47 -15.04
CA VAL A 61 24.98 -24.54 -14.92
C VAL A 61 25.02 -25.03 -13.45
N PRO A 62 24.84 -26.34 -13.16
CA PRO A 62 24.93 -26.90 -11.82
C PRO A 62 26.29 -27.57 -11.55
N PRO A 63 26.60 -27.87 -10.26
CA PRO A 63 27.05 -29.24 -9.98
C PRO A 63 26.48 -29.86 -8.69
N LYS A 64 25.97 -31.08 -8.89
CA LYS A 64 26.17 -32.34 -8.15
C LYS A 64 26.36 -32.34 -6.61
N GLY A 65 25.44 -33.07 -5.96
CA GLY A 65 25.78 -34.24 -5.14
C GLY A 65 25.75 -34.07 -3.62
N ASN A 66 24.67 -34.54 -2.97
CA ASN A 66 24.72 -35.75 -2.14
C ASN A 66 23.33 -36.12 -1.57
N GLU A 67 23.01 -37.39 -1.73
CA GLU A 67 22.09 -38.26 -0.98
C GLU A 67 22.22 -38.05 0.55
N LEU A 68 21.28 -38.36 1.46
CA LEU A 68 20.06 -39.17 1.53
C LEU A 68 19.44 -38.85 2.91
N ARG A 69 18.12 -38.83 3.07
CA ARG A 69 17.38 -39.58 4.11
C ARG A 69 15.87 -39.36 4.00
N ASP A 70 15.17 -40.46 3.74
CA ASP A 70 13.74 -40.66 3.93
C ASP A 70 13.35 -40.45 5.40
N ASP A 71 12.28 -39.67 5.62
CA ASP A 71 11.08 -40.09 6.37
C ASP A 71 10.18 -38.87 6.59
N GLN A 72 9.28 -38.62 5.65
CA GLN A 72 7.92 -38.08 5.87
C GLN A 72 7.23 -37.95 4.51
N LYS A 73 6.41 -38.95 4.20
CA LYS A 73 5.52 -38.95 3.03
C LYS A 73 4.35 -37.99 3.29
N ILE A 74 4.63 -36.69 3.28
CA ILE A 74 3.61 -35.66 3.14
C ILE A 74 3.17 -35.70 1.67
N SER A 75 1.85 -35.80 1.48
CA SER A 75 1.19 -35.80 0.18
C SER A 75 1.53 -34.52 -0.59
N LEU A 76 2.62 -34.55 -1.36
CA LEU A 76 3.03 -33.53 -2.31
C LEU A 76 2.22 -33.72 -3.60
N ASP A 77 0.96 -33.30 -3.61
CA ASP A 77 0.18 -33.19 -4.85
C ASP A 77 -1.02 -32.23 -4.74
N GLN A 78 -0.91 -31.21 -3.87
CA GLN A 78 -1.73 -30.00 -4.03
C GLN A 78 -0.84 -28.89 -4.58
N PRO A 79 -1.24 -28.19 -5.66
CA PRO A 79 -0.56 -26.95 -6.01
C PRO A 79 -0.60 -26.06 -4.76
N LEU A 80 0.57 -25.56 -4.31
CA LEU A 80 0.61 -24.54 -3.28
C LEU A 80 -0.21 -23.36 -3.81
N HIS A 81 -1.47 -23.28 -3.39
CA HIS A 81 -2.21 -22.04 -3.47
C HIS A 81 -1.49 -21.09 -2.53
N ASP A 82 -0.78 -20.12 -3.10
CA ASP A 82 -0.11 -19.07 -2.33
C ASP A 82 -1.13 -18.48 -1.36
N SER A 83 -0.78 -18.39 -0.06
CA SER A 83 -1.67 -17.77 0.92
C SER A 83 -1.99 -16.32 0.53
N PRO A 84 -3.14 -15.75 0.93
CA PRO A 84 -3.44 -14.35 0.65
C PRO A 84 -2.34 -13.38 1.10
N MET A 85 -1.66 -13.67 2.22
CA MET A 85 -0.52 -12.86 2.66
C MET A 85 0.67 -12.97 1.71
N THR A 86 0.97 -14.18 1.23
CA THR A 86 2.04 -14.40 0.25
C THR A 86 1.74 -13.66 -1.05
N CYS A 87 0.50 -13.76 -1.54
CA CYS A 87 0.05 -13.02 -2.72
C CYS A 87 0.17 -11.49 -2.51
N LEU A 88 -0.32 -10.96 -1.39
CA LEU A 88 -0.19 -9.54 -1.03
C LEU A 88 1.28 -9.08 -1.06
N MET A 89 2.18 -9.83 -0.43
CA MET A 89 3.60 -9.47 -0.40
C MET A 89 4.23 -9.49 -1.80
N GLN A 90 3.92 -10.48 -2.63
CA GLN A 90 4.38 -10.53 -4.02
C GLN A 90 3.88 -9.33 -4.84
N VAL A 91 2.60 -8.94 -4.68
CA VAL A 91 2.02 -7.77 -5.35
C VAL A 91 2.71 -6.49 -4.89
N LEU A 92 2.92 -6.33 -3.58
CA LEU A 92 3.64 -5.19 -3.02
C LEU A 92 5.09 -5.12 -3.53
N ASP A 93 5.81 -6.24 -3.57
CA ASP A 93 7.18 -6.28 -4.10
C ASP A 93 7.25 -5.85 -5.57
N ARG A 94 6.32 -6.32 -6.40
CA ARG A 94 6.20 -5.90 -7.80
C ARG A 94 5.85 -4.43 -7.93
N LEU A 95 4.91 -3.94 -7.11
CA LEU A 95 4.52 -2.52 -7.08
C LEU A 95 5.70 -1.63 -6.69
N MET A 96 6.53 -2.07 -5.74
CA MET A 96 7.70 -1.36 -5.24
C MET A 96 8.97 -1.62 -6.06
N ALA A 97 8.90 -2.44 -7.12
CA ALA A 97 10.05 -2.79 -7.93
C ALA A 97 10.60 -1.55 -8.66
N GLY A 98 11.90 -1.29 -8.45
CA GLY A 98 12.60 -0.14 -9.04
C GLY A 98 12.44 1.17 -8.26
N GLY A 99 12.05 1.10 -6.98
CA GLY A 99 12.16 2.18 -6.00
C GLY A 99 10.94 3.09 -5.89
N ASP A 100 10.95 3.96 -4.87
CA ASP A 100 9.82 4.80 -4.47
C ASP A 100 9.26 5.66 -5.60
N ARG A 101 10.11 6.19 -6.49
CA ARG A 101 9.65 7.02 -7.62
C ARG A 101 8.77 6.22 -8.60
N LYS A 102 9.15 4.98 -8.91
CA LYS A 102 8.36 4.11 -9.80
C LYS A 102 7.10 3.63 -9.10
N ALA A 103 7.19 3.30 -7.81
CA ALA A 103 6.03 2.95 -7.00
C ALA A 103 5.00 4.08 -6.94
N ALA A 104 5.46 5.32 -6.70
CA ALA A 104 4.61 6.52 -6.70
C ALA A 104 3.89 6.71 -8.03
N LYS A 105 4.60 6.54 -9.16
CA LYS A 105 3.99 6.61 -10.50
C LYS A 105 2.88 5.56 -10.66
N ARG A 106 3.11 4.32 -10.24
CA ARG A 106 2.10 3.24 -10.31
C ARG A 106 0.90 3.52 -9.40
N ALA A 107 1.15 3.96 -8.16
CA ALA A 107 0.09 4.33 -7.22
C ALA A 107 -0.76 5.50 -7.75
N ALA A 108 -0.12 6.48 -8.40
CA ALA A 108 -0.82 7.60 -9.05
C ALA A 108 -1.70 7.13 -10.20
N GLN A 109 -1.20 6.23 -11.03
CA GLN A 109 -1.98 5.63 -12.13
C GLN A 109 -3.21 4.89 -11.58
N ILE A 110 -3.03 4.09 -10.53
CA ILE A 110 -4.11 3.34 -9.88
C ILE A 110 -5.18 4.28 -9.29
N ASP A 111 -4.79 5.24 -8.45
CA ASP A 111 -5.73 6.19 -7.83
C ASP A 111 -6.50 6.99 -8.88
N LEU A 112 -5.81 7.43 -9.93
CA LEU A 112 -6.44 8.17 -11.00
C LEU A 112 -7.45 7.29 -11.75
N SER A 113 -7.08 6.06 -12.14
CA SER A 113 -8.01 5.10 -12.77
C SER A 113 -9.27 4.86 -11.94
N PHE A 114 -9.18 4.85 -10.61
CA PHE A 114 -10.37 4.74 -9.75
C PHE A 114 -11.23 5.99 -9.74
N LYS A 115 -10.61 7.18 -9.64
CA LYS A 115 -11.36 8.45 -9.72
C LYS A 115 -12.10 8.60 -11.04
N MET A 116 -11.54 8.05 -12.12
CA MET A 116 -12.19 8.00 -13.44
C MET A 116 -13.40 7.06 -13.45
N ALA A 117 -13.25 5.85 -12.92
CA ALA A 117 -14.33 4.86 -12.86
C ALA A 117 -15.51 5.34 -12.00
N ALA A 118 -15.22 6.11 -10.94
CA ALA A 118 -16.23 6.71 -10.07
C ALA A 118 -17.00 7.88 -10.71
N ASN A 119 -16.54 8.44 -11.84
CA ASN A 119 -17.22 9.53 -12.54
C ASN A 119 -17.30 9.27 -14.06
N PRO A 120 -18.23 8.41 -14.51
CA PRO A 120 -18.33 7.96 -15.91
C PRO A 120 -18.56 9.11 -16.90
N SER A 121 -19.14 10.22 -16.44
CA SER A 121 -19.40 11.43 -17.23
C SER A 121 -18.16 12.26 -17.59
N ALA A 122 -17.03 12.07 -16.90
CA ALA A 122 -15.84 12.91 -17.09
C ALA A 122 -14.91 12.44 -18.23
N LEU A 123 -15.13 11.27 -18.83
CA LEU A 123 -14.01 10.53 -19.44
C LEU A 123 -14.23 9.71 -20.71
N VAL A 124 -15.26 10.03 -21.48
CA VAL A 124 -15.38 9.46 -22.83
C VAL A 124 -14.23 9.91 -23.78
N ASN A 125 -13.32 10.82 -23.38
CA ASN A 125 -12.55 11.60 -24.37
C ASN A 125 -11.01 11.52 -24.41
N ASN A 126 -10.26 10.68 -23.67
CA ASN A 126 -8.90 10.26 -24.11
C ASN A 126 -8.11 9.35 -23.13
N PRO A 127 -7.97 8.05 -23.40
CA PRO A 127 -6.95 7.19 -22.78
C PRO A 127 -5.51 7.62 -23.13
N SER A 128 -5.29 8.26 -24.29
CA SER A 128 -3.94 8.67 -24.75
C SER A 128 -3.33 9.84 -23.94
N LEU A 129 -4.15 10.57 -23.17
CA LEU A 129 -3.70 11.60 -22.23
C LEU A 129 -2.99 10.99 -21.01
N PHE A 130 -3.31 9.74 -20.65
CA PHE A 130 -2.71 9.02 -19.50
C PHE A 130 -1.28 8.60 -19.75
N ALA A 131 -0.99 8.08 -20.94
CA ALA A 131 0.37 7.68 -21.31
C ALA A 131 1.31 8.89 -21.45
N LYS A 132 0.75 10.07 -21.77
CA LYS A 132 1.49 11.31 -22.00
C LYS A 132 1.65 12.20 -20.76
N GLN A 133 0.93 11.93 -19.67
CA GLN A 133 1.07 12.70 -18.43
C GLN A 133 2.37 12.33 -17.72
N ASP A 134 3.27 13.30 -17.59
CA ASP A 134 4.48 13.14 -16.82
C ASP A 134 4.17 13.23 -15.30
N PHE A 135 3.89 12.06 -14.72
CA PHE A 135 3.71 11.90 -13.27
C PHE A 135 5.01 12.09 -12.47
N SER A 136 6.15 12.37 -13.11
CA SER A 136 7.40 12.66 -12.40
C SER A 136 7.28 13.86 -11.47
N SER A 137 6.46 14.84 -11.86
CA SER A 137 6.12 16.03 -11.05
C SER A 137 5.15 15.73 -9.89
N MET A 138 4.43 14.59 -9.95
CA MET A 138 3.45 14.17 -8.93
C MET A 138 4.07 13.37 -7.77
N GLY A 139 5.40 13.20 -7.74
CA GLY A 139 6.08 12.57 -6.59
C GLY A 139 5.79 13.26 -5.25
N SER A 140 5.48 14.55 -5.28
CA SER A 140 5.00 15.32 -4.12
C SER A 140 3.56 14.98 -3.71
N SER A 141 2.72 14.53 -4.65
CA SER A 141 1.31 14.17 -4.44
C SER A 141 1.14 12.71 -3.97
N TYR A 142 2.12 11.85 -4.26
CA TYR A 142 2.18 10.46 -3.80
C TYR A 142 3.46 10.21 -2.99
N PRO A 143 3.60 10.85 -1.82
CA PRO A 143 4.74 10.59 -0.97
C PRO A 143 4.66 9.13 -0.51
N MET A 144 5.51 8.25 -1.05
CA MET A 144 5.55 6.82 -0.67
C MET A 144 5.87 6.58 0.81
N ARG A 145 6.30 7.64 1.49
CA ARG A 145 6.48 7.69 2.93
C ARG A 145 5.21 8.04 3.71
N SER A 146 4.11 8.41 3.06
CA SER A 146 2.83 8.67 3.74
C SER A 146 2.19 7.39 4.26
N CYS A 147 1.97 7.35 5.58
CA CYS A 147 1.23 6.29 6.26
C CYS A 147 -0.16 6.05 5.65
N LYS A 148 -0.87 7.12 5.30
CA LYS A 148 -2.21 7.07 4.70
C LYS A 148 -2.19 6.44 3.32
N LEU A 149 -1.22 6.84 2.48
CA LEU A 149 -1.05 6.26 1.15
C LEU A 149 -0.67 4.78 1.24
N ALA A 150 0.22 4.41 2.16
CA ALA A 150 0.60 3.03 2.39
C ALA A 150 -0.61 2.15 2.74
N VAL A 151 -1.45 2.60 3.69
CA VAL A 151 -2.69 1.90 4.04
C VAL A 151 -3.64 1.83 2.85
N THR A 152 -3.83 2.93 2.09
CA THR A 152 -4.69 2.93 0.91
C THR A 152 -4.23 1.92 -0.15
N ILE A 153 -2.92 1.83 -0.41
CA ILE A 153 -2.36 0.85 -1.36
C ILE A 153 -2.66 -0.57 -0.90
N VAL A 154 -2.41 -0.89 0.37
CA VAL A 154 -2.68 -2.23 0.90
C VAL A 154 -4.17 -2.56 0.81
N LEU A 155 -5.04 -1.62 1.22
CA LEU A 155 -6.48 -1.81 1.12
C LEU A 155 -6.96 -1.96 -0.32
N GLN A 156 -6.41 -1.24 -1.29
CA GLN A 156 -6.75 -1.39 -2.72
C GLN A 156 -6.42 -2.78 -3.25
N ILE A 157 -5.34 -3.39 -2.78
CA ILE A 157 -4.91 -4.72 -3.23
C ILE A 157 -5.82 -5.82 -2.67
N VAL A 158 -6.29 -5.66 -1.43
CA VAL A 158 -6.99 -6.73 -0.70
C VAL A 158 -8.50 -6.55 -0.60
N ALA A 159 -9.03 -5.38 -0.99
CA ALA A 159 -10.45 -5.11 -0.92
C ALA A 159 -11.19 -5.87 -2.03
N PRO A 160 -12.34 -6.50 -1.73
CA PRO A 160 -13.24 -6.98 -2.76
C PRO A 160 -13.81 -5.80 -3.55
N ASP A 161 -14.14 -6.01 -4.82
CA ASP A 161 -14.62 -4.96 -5.74
C ASP A 161 -15.74 -4.10 -5.14
N GLY A 162 -16.70 -4.73 -4.45
CA GLY A 162 -17.83 -4.04 -3.82
C GLY A 162 -17.46 -3.10 -2.68
N LEU A 163 -16.27 -3.22 -2.08
CA LEU A 163 -15.79 -2.38 -0.97
C LEU A 163 -14.63 -1.46 -1.36
N LEU A 164 -14.18 -1.54 -2.61
CA LEU A 164 -12.97 -0.87 -3.07
C LEU A 164 -13.07 0.66 -2.95
N TYR A 165 -14.20 1.24 -3.36
CA TYR A 165 -14.43 2.68 -3.21
C TYR A 165 -14.35 3.11 -1.74
N ASP A 166 -15.03 2.40 -0.83
CA ASP A 166 -15.02 2.71 0.60
C ASP A 166 -13.64 2.55 1.24
N CYS A 167 -12.80 1.69 0.68
CA CYS A 167 -11.41 1.50 1.10
C CYS A 167 -10.52 2.66 0.66
N ILE A 168 -10.69 3.12 -0.59
CA ILE A 168 -9.97 4.28 -1.13
C ILE A 168 -10.40 5.56 -0.41
N ALA A 169 -11.71 5.72 -0.19
CA ALA A 169 -12.26 6.87 0.49
C ALA A 169 -11.75 6.98 1.93
N TRP A 170 -11.58 5.87 2.65
CA TRP A 170 -11.26 5.81 4.09
C TRP A 170 -10.16 6.77 4.58
N ASN A 171 -9.09 6.93 3.80
CA ASN A 171 -7.96 7.80 4.13
C ASN A 171 -7.85 9.05 3.23
N SER A 172 -8.84 9.27 2.36
CA SER A 172 -8.86 10.36 1.41
C SER A 172 -9.64 11.56 1.95
N ARG A 173 -8.97 12.71 2.01
CA ARG A 173 -9.62 14.00 2.33
C ARG A 173 -10.63 14.39 1.24
N THR A 174 -10.28 14.21 -0.03
CA THR A 174 -11.11 14.65 -1.17
C THR A 174 -12.36 13.80 -1.33
N LEU A 175 -12.34 12.56 -0.83
CA LEU A 175 -13.49 11.65 -0.83
C LEU A 175 -14.23 11.65 0.53
N GLY A 176 -13.91 12.60 1.41
CA GLY A 176 -14.62 12.78 2.68
C GLY A 176 -14.41 11.67 3.72
N GLY A 177 -13.43 10.79 3.55
CA GLY A 177 -13.26 9.67 4.48
C GLY A 177 -12.44 9.96 5.72
N LEU A 178 -11.76 11.11 5.82
CA LEU A 178 -11.11 11.53 7.06
C LEU A 178 -12.14 11.81 8.17
N PRO A 179 -11.84 11.44 9.43
CA PRO A 179 -12.76 11.69 10.53
C PRO A 179 -12.91 13.20 10.80
N THR A 180 -14.10 13.62 11.19
CA THR A 180 -14.38 15.00 11.65
C THR A 180 -14.25 15.10 13.16
N VAL A 181 -14.03 16.31 13.72
CA VAL A 181 -14.01 16.48 15.19
C VAL A 181 -15.33 16.07 15.82
N ALA A 182 -16.46 16.33 15.16
CA ALA A 182 -17.77 15.88 15.62
C ALA A 182 -17.83 14.34 15.77
N GLN A 183 -17.26 13.59 14.82
CA GLN A 183 -17.14 12.13 14.93
C GLN A 183 -16.21 11.70 16.05
N LEU A 184 -15.07 12.38 16.24
CA LEU A 184 -14.12 12.07 17.31
C LEU A 184 -14.74 12.30 18.71
N ARG A 185 -15.53 13.36 18.86
CA ARG A 185 -16.25 13.66 20.11
C ARG A 185 -17.45 12.74 20.35
N GLY A 186 -18.13 12.34 19.28
CA GLY A 186 -19.36 11.55 19.34
C GLY A 186 -19.17 10.03 19.35
N ARG A 187 -17.94 9.52 19.14
CA ARG A 187 -17.67 8.08 19.07
C ARG A 187 -16.47 7.70 19.94
N PRO A 188 -16.57 6.60 20.71
CA PRO A 188 -15.43 6.10 21.46
C PRO A 188 -14.32 5.63 20.52
N SER A 189 -13.09 5.67 21.01
CA SER A 189 -11.93 5.08 20.35
C SER A 189 -12.15 3.58 20.13
N ALA A 190 -11.81 3.07 18.95
CA ALA A 190 -11.90 1.65 18.66
C ALA A 190 -10.79 0.86 19.40
N SER A 191 -11.12 -0.34 19.88
CA SER A 191 -10.15 -1.23 20.52
C SER A 191 -9.42 -2.07 19.47
N PHE A 192 -8.13 -1.78 19.28
CA PHE A 192 -7.26 -2.62 18.44
C PHE A 192 -7.11 -4.04 18.99
N PRO A 193 -6.92 -4.27 20.31
CA PRO A 193 -6.92 -5.63 20.87
C PRO A 193 -8.16 -6.43 20.55
N ALA A 194 -9.36 -5.83 20.66
CA ALA A 194 -10.60 -6.54 20.36
C ALA A 194 -10.73 -6.89 18.87
N ALA A 195 -10.34 -5.99 17.96
CA ALA A 195 -10.34 -6.27 16.52
C ALA A 195 -9.31 -7.34 16.15
N PHE A 196 -8.13 -7.26 16.75
CA PHE A 196 -7.07 -8.25 16.56
C PHE A 196 -7.49 -9.64 17.05
N ALA A 197 -8.13 -9.74 18.22
CA ALA A 197 -8.59 -11.01 18.77
C ALA A 197 -9.57 -11.72 17.81
N ARG A 198 -10.52 -10.99 17.23
CA ARG A 198 -11.45 -11.53 16.22
C ARG A 198 -10.72 -11.97 14.95
N ALA A 199 -9.80 -11.15 14.45
CA ALA A 199 -9.01 -11.49 13.26
C ALA A 199 -8.14 -12.73 13.50
N LYS A 200 -7.51 -12.85 14.67
CA LYS A 200 -6.72 -14.01 15.10
C LYS A 200 -7.59 -15.27 15.22
N GLU A 201 -8.77 -15.16 15.84
CA GLU A 201 -9.72 -16.27 15.93
C GLU A 201 -10.14 -16.75 14.54
N SER A 202 -10.46 -15.82 13.64
CA SER A 202 -10.81 -16.14 12.25
C SER A 202 -9.65 -16.78 11.48
N ALA A 203 -8.40 -16.40 11.76
CA ALA A 203 -7.23 -16.99 11.14
C ALA A 203 -6.96 -18.41 11.64
N ILE A 204 -7.05 -18.65 12.95
CA ILE A 204 -6.78 -19.96 13.55
C ILE A 204 -7.92 -20.95 13.23
N ASN A 205 -9.16 -20.56 13.52
CA ASN A 205 -10.32 -21.46 13.43
C ASN A 205 -10.91 -21.51 12.03
N GLY A 206 -10.95 -20.36 11.34
CA GLY A 206 -11.57 -20.23 10.03
C GLY A 206 -10.60 -20.41 8.86
N GLN A 207 -9.30 -20.42 9.12
CA GLN A 207 -8.25 -20.37 8.07
C GLN A 207 -8.42 -19.17 7.13
N LYS A 208 -8.89 -18.03 7.66
CA LYS A 208 -9.18 -16.82 6.88
C LYS A 208 -8.18 -15.71 7.13
N SER A 209 -7.87 -14.94 6.09
CA SER A 209 -7.07 -13.73 6.21
C SER A 209 -7.95 -12.50 6.45
N THR A 210 -7.48 -11.57 7.28
CA THR A 210 -8.15 -10.32 7.63
C THR A 210 -7.15 -9.15 7.59
N ALA A 211 -7.53 -8.05 6.94
CA ALA A 211 -6.78 -6.79 7.00
C ALA A 211 -7.45 -5.82 7.98
N LEU A 212 -6.70 -5.41 9.00
CA LEU A 212 -7.09 -4.38 9.94
C LEU A 212 -6.37 -3.08 9.59
N ALA A 213 -7.03 -2.17 8.88
CA ALA A 213 -6.51 -0.83 8.67
C ALA A 213 -6.78 0.03 9.91
N VAL A 214 -5.71 0.45 10.58
CA VAL A 214 -5.74 1.18 11.84
C VAL A 214 -5.22 2.59 11.62
N ASN A 215 -6.00 3.59 12.04
CA ASN A 215 -5.55 4.97 12.15
C ASN A 215 -5.47 5.36 13.62
N LEU A 216 -4.26 5.67 14.08
CA LEU A 216 -4.02 6.43 15.29
C LEU A 216 -4.16 7.92 14.95
N ILE A 217 -5.18 8.57 15.50
CA ILE A 217 -5.51 9.97 15.22
C ILE A 217 -5.11 10.83 16.42
N ASP A 218 -4.46 11.94 16.10
CA ASP A 218 -4.14 12.99 17.04
C ASP A 218 -5.33 13.95 17.18
N VAL A 219 -6.16 13.73 18.20
CA VAL A 219 -7.36 14.56 18.44
C VAL A 219 -6.97 16.01 18.70
N GLU A 220 -5.83 16.24 19.35
CA GLU A 220 -5.31 17.58 19.64
C GLU A 220 -5.02 18.36 18.37
N MET A 221 -4.34 17.73 17.40
CA MET A 221 -4.12 18.35 16.10
C MET A 221 -5.43 18.62 15.35
N MET A 222 -6.38 17.68 15.39
CA MET A 222 -7.66 17.81 14.68
C MET A 222 -8.48 18.99 15.21
N GLU A 223 -8.62 19.11 16.54
CA GLU A 223 -9.37 20.21 17.16
C GLU A 223 -8.69 21.57 16.95
N ARG A 224 -7.35 21.63 16.98
CA ARG A 224 -6.60 22.86 16.66
C ARG A 224 -6.73 23.28 15.20
N GLY A 225 -6.84 22.32 14.29
CA GLY A 225 -7.01 22.54 12.86
C GLY A 225 -8.39 23.10 12.52
N GLU A 226 -9.47 22.60 13.13
CA GLU A 226 -10.82 23.14 12.93
C GLU A 226 -11.01 24.51 13.59
N GLY A 227 -10.29 24.81 14.67
CA GLY A 227 -10.41 26.07 15.40
C GLY A 227 -9.62 27.26 14.84
N TYR A 228 -8.79 27.09 13.78
CA TYR A 228 -7.87 28.11 13.25
C TYR A 228 -7.19 28.95 14.36
N ILE A 229 -6.71 28.29 15.42
CA ILE A 229 -5.94 29.00 16.45
C ILE A 229 -4.58 29.31 15.85
N ALA A 230 -4.21 30.61 15.83
CA ALA A 230 -2.90 31.06 15.40
C ALA A 230 -1.80 30.22 16.11
N GLY A 231 -1.01 29.48 15.33
CA GLY A 231 0.04 28.60 15.84
C GLY A 231 -0.22 27.09 15.73
N SER A 232 -1.37 26.62 15.22
CA SER A 232 -1.57 25.19 14.89
C SER A 232 -0.52 24.67 13.89
N LEU A 233 -0.02 25.53 13.00
CA LEU A 233 1.05 25.22 12.05
C LEU A 233 2.42 24.98 12.70
N ASN A 234 2.60 25.35 13.97
CA ASN A 234 3.87 25.19 14.70
C ASN A 234 4.02 23.80 15.34
N TYR A 235 3.01 22.94 15.20
CA TYR A 235 3.00 21.61 15.77
C TYR A 235 3.02 20.52 14.69
N MET A 236 3.75 19.44 14.98
CA MET A 236 3.73 18.18 14.24
C MET A 236 2.69 17.26 14.90
N SER A 237 1.89 16.59 14.08
CA SER A 237 0.98 15.55 14.55
C SER A 237 1.70 14.21 14.68
N PHE A 238 1.32 13.42 15.69
CA PHE A 238 1.74 12.02 15.81
C PHE A 238 0.83 11.04 15.06
N SER A 239 -0.19 11.55 14.34
CA SER A 239 -1.17 10.72 13.64
C SER A 239 -0.47 9.71 12.73
N HIS A 240 -0.85 8.45 12.84
CA HIS A 240 -0.20 7.36 12.12
C HIS A 240 -1.22 6.35 11.61
N ALA A 241 -0.92 5.72 10.48
CA ALA A 241 -1.80 4.74 9.86
C ALA A 241 -1.00 3.51 9.45
N PHE A 242 -1.55 2.32 9.74
CA PHE A 242 -0.93 1.05 9.38
C PHE A 242 -1.99 -0.01 9.06
N VAL A 243 -1.58 -1.09 8.41
CA VAL A 243 -2.39 -2.30 8.26
C VAL A 243 -1.76 -3.43 9.07
N ALA A 244 -2.52 -4.04 9.96
CA ALA A 244 -2.20 -5.36 10.48
C ALA A 244 -2.88 -6.40 9.59
N PHE A 245 -2.11 -7.10 8.78
CA PHE A 245 -2.59 -8.20 7.95
C PHE A 245 -2.42 -9.50 8.73
N VAL A 246 -3.54 -10.11 9.09
CA VAL A 246 -3.64 -11.29 9.95
C VAL A 246 -4.06 -12.46 9.08
N GLY A 247 -3.26 -13.51 9.02
CA GLY A 247 -3.58 -14.75 8.28
C GLY A 247 -3.26 -15.98 9.13
N PRO A 248 -3.59 -17.20 8.66
CA PRO A 248 -3.28 -18.44 9.37
C PRO A 248 -1.79 -18.60 9.73
N GLU A 249 -0.90 -18.02 8.92
CA GLU A 249 0.55 -18.04 9.11
C GLU A 249 1.07 -17.04 10.17
N GLY A 250 0.22 -16.11 10.65
CA GLY A 250 0.60 -15.09 11.62
C GLY A 250 0.25 -13.67 11.17
N VAL A 251 1.10 -12.70 11.51
CA VAL A 251 0.76 -11.27 11.34
C VAL A 251 1.89 -10.46 10.72
N ARG A 252 1.55 -9.58 9.78
CA ARG A 252 2.45 -8.54 9.27
C ARG A 252 1.88 -7.16 9.55
N ILE A 253 2.75 -6.25 9.98
CA ILE A 253 2.42 -4.83 10.16
C ILE A 253 3.01 -4.04 8.99
N LEU A 254 2.14 -3.52 8.13
CA LEU A 254 2.48 -2.81 6.90
C LEU A 254 2.22 -1.31 7.09
N GLN A 255 3.25 -0.50 6.94
CA GLN A 255 3.19 0.93 7.27
C GLN A 255 4.25 1.76 6.55
N ALA A 256 4.08 3.07 6.61
CA ALA A 256 5.05 4.11 6.29
C ALA A 256 4.83 5.25 7.30
N TRP A 257 5.76 6.20 7.50
CA TRP A 257 5.62 7.17 8.61
C TRP A 257 5.57 8.64 8.21
N GLY A 258 6.28 9.07 7.18
CA GLY A 258 6.17 10.43 6.64
C GLY A 258 7.49 10.90 6.05
N GLU A 259 7.58 12.19 5.73
CA GLU A 259 8.74 12.82 5.07
C GLU A 259 10.08 12.42 5.69
N HIS A 260 10.17 12.45 7.03
CA HIS A 260 11.38 12.13 7.80
C HIS A 260 11.46 10.67 8.29
N GLY A 261 10.48 9.85 7.93
CA GLY A 261 10.44 8.43 8.29
C GLY A 261 10.81 7.52 7.13
N TYR A 262 10.20 6.34 7.11
CA TYR A 262 10.41 5.33 6.09
C TYR A 262 9.21 5.19 5.14
N SER A 263 9.47 4.71 3.92
CA SER A 263 8.47 4.37 2.91
C SER A 263 7.88 2.99 3.13
N LEU A 264 6.74 2.70 2.50
CA LEU A 264 6.18 1.35 2.51
C LEU A 264 7.18 0.35 1.89
N ALA A 265 7.94 0.75 0.86
CA ALA A 265 8.96 -0.09 0.24
C ALA A 265 10.15 -0.38 1.17
N GLU A 266 10.53 0.59 2.01
CA GLU A 266 11.53 0.39 3.08
C GLU A 266 10.96 -0.51 4.18
N ASN A 267 9.69 -0.31 4.57
CA ASN A 267 9.02 -1.11 5.59
C ASN A 267 8.94 -2.59 5.21
N ILE A 268 8.44 -2.95 4.03
CA ILE A 268 8.27 -4.35 3.60
C ILE A 268 9.58 -5.15 3.58
N ARG A 269 10.72 -4.46 3.38
CA ARG A 269 12.06 -5.07 3.39
C ARG A 269 12.74 -5.03 4.76
N SER A 270 12.15 -4.32 5.71
CA SER A 270 12.69 -4.18 7.06
C SER A 270 12.27 -5.35 7.97
N PRO A 271 13.03 -5.64 9.03
CA PRO A 271 12.59 -6.57 10.08
C PRO A 271 11.25 -6.19 10.72
N ALA A 272 10.82 -4.93 10.65
CA ALA A 272 9.56 -4.48 11.24
C ALA A 272 8.31 -4.99 10.48
N ALA A 273 8.41 -5.36 9.21
CA ALA A 273 7.30 -5.92 8.43
C ALA A 273 7.36 -7.45 8.27
N ARG A 274 8.32 -8.10 8.92
CA ARG A 274 8.44 -9.57 8.87
C ARG A 274 7.17 -10.24 9.38
N LEU A 275 6.96 -11.49 8.97
CA LEU A 275 5.93 -12.33 9.54
C LEU A 275 6.23 -12.54 11.02
N ARG A 276 5.27 -12.17 11.86
CA ARG A 276 5.28 -12.39 13.31
C ARG A 276 4.47 -13.62 13.64
N ASP A 277 4.98 -14.41 14.57
CA ASP A 277 4.15 -15.41 15.23
C ASP A 277 3.09 -14.75 16.14
N TRP A 278 2.22 -15.57 16.72
CA TRP A 278 1.13 -15.08 17.56
C TRP A 278 1.60 -14.38 18.84
N SER A 279 2.71 -14.81 19.43
CA SER A 279 3.25 -14.21 20.65
C SER A 279 3.80 -12.82 20.37
N GLU A 280 4.56 -12.67 19.30
CA GLU A 280 5.10 -11.39 18.86
C GLU A 280 4.00 -10.42 18.40
N ALA A 281 2.95 -10.95 17.76
CA ALA A 281 1.80 -10.16 17.35
C ALA A 281 1.00 -9.64 18.56
N GLU A 282 0.78 -10.48 19.58
CA GLU A 282 0.14 -10.05 20.84
C GLU A 282 0.99 -9.03 21.59
N ALA A 283 2.31 -9.21 21.63
CA ALA A 283 3.21 -8.22 22.24
C ALA A 283 3.09 -6.84 21.55
N PHE A 284 3.01 -6.82 20.21
CA PHE A 284 2.76 -5.59 19.46
C PHE A 284 1.40 -4.96 19.80
N VAL A 285 0.34 -5.76 19.83
CA VAL A 285 -1.03 -5.31 20.14
C VAL A 285 -1.10 -4.73 21.55
N ASN A 286 -0.48 -5.39 22.54
CA ASN A 286 -0.41 -4.93 23.91
C ASN A 286 0.40 -3.63 24.03
N LYS A 287 1.50 -3.50 23.29
CA LYS A 287 2.30 -2.27 23.27
C LYS A 287 1.53 -1.10 22.64
N TYR A 288 0.79 -1.36 21.57
CA TYR A 288 -0.10 -0.36 20.98
C TYR A 288 -1.22 0.05 21.95
N ASP A 289 -1.84 -0.93 22.62
CA ASP A 289 -2.89 -0.66 23.60
C ASP A 289 -2.36 0.14 24.79
N GLN A 290 -1.17 -0.21 25.28
CA GLN A 290 -0.46 0.59 26.28
C GLN A 290 -0.29 2.02 25.78
N LEU A 291 0.29 2.21 24.59
CA LEU A 291 0.53 3.52 23.99
C LEU A 291 -0.73 4.39 24.00
N VAL A 292 -1.87 3.87 23.52
CA VAL A 292 -3.10 4.68 23.43
C VAL A 292 -3.74 5.00 24.80
N HIS A 293 -3.25 4.39 25.89
CA HIS A 293 -3.72 4.63 27.26
C HIS A 293 -2.69 5.32 28.17
N MET A 294 -1.48 5.72 27.70
CA MET A 294 -0.41 6.29 28.54
C MET A 294 -0.66 7.72 29.08
N GLY A 295 -1.91 8.21 29.07
CA GLY A 295 -2.29 9.53 29.58
C GLY A 295 -2.24 10.63 28.52
N SER A 296 -2.40 11.89 28.96
CA SER A 296 -2.64 13.04 28.07
C SER A 296 -1.41 13.88 27.70
N SER A 297 -0.21 13.50 28.15
CA SER A 297 1.02 14.30 27.99
C SER A 297 2.17 13.47 27.46
N TRP A 298 2.99 14.07 26.60
CA TRP A 298 4.25 13.46 26.16
C TRP A 298 5.25 13.36 27.30
N ASN A 299 5.75 12.15 27.51
CA ASN A 299 6.86 11.83 28.41
C ASN A 299 7.76 10.77 27.75
N THR A 300 8.86 10.41 28.43
CA THR A 300 9.81 9.40 27.94
C THR A 300 9.11 8.09 27.59
N ASP A 301 8.20 7.62 28.44
CA ASP A 301 7.51 6.34 28.24
C ASP A 301 6.61 6.36 27.00
N THR A 302 5.91 7.47 26.76
CA THR A 302 5.05 7.65 25.57
C THR A 302 5.89 7.67 24.29
N PHE A 303 7.06 8.33 24.31
CA PHE A 303 7.97 8.35 23.17
C PHE A 303 8.55 6.97 22.86
N GLU A 304 8.97 6.23 23.89
CA GLU A 304 9.49 4.88 23.70
C GLU A 304 8.40 3.91 23.25
N ALA A 305 7.19 3.97 23.81
CA ALA A 305 6.07 3.14 23.35
C ALA A 305 5.70 3.44 21.87
N TYR A 306 5.70 4.71 21.46
CA TYR A 306 5.47 5.09 20.07
C TYR A 306 6.57 4.53 19.15
N LYS A 307 7.83 4.63 19.58
CA LYS A 307 8.98 4.12 18.84
C LYS A 307 8.99 2.60 18.74
N GLU A 308 8.60 1.88 19.79
CA GLU A 308 8.45 0.42 19.76
C GLU A 308 7.37 -0.02 18.76
N CYS A 309 6.25 0.70 18.71
CA CYS A 309 5.17 0.40 17.76
C CYS A 309 5.57 0.71 16.31
N PHE A 310 6.17 1.88 16.07
CA PHE A 310 6.28 2.41 14.70
C PHE A 310 7.71 2.54 14.19
N GLY A 311 8.71 2.21 15.01
CA GLY A 311 10.13 2.36 14.67
C GLY A 311 10.56 3.82 14.54
N VAL A 312 9.80 4.77 15.10
CA VAL A 312 10.07 6.20 14.95
C VAL A 312 10.33 6.91 16.26
N ASP A 313 11.48 7.57 16.30
CA ASP A 313 11.99 8.35 17.42
C ASP A 313 11.57 9.82 17.25
N ILE A 314 10.36 10.16 17.73
CA ILE A 314 9.81 11.52 17.62
C ILE A 314 10.78 12.58 18.18
N PRO A 315 11.42 12.39 19.36
CA PRO A 315 12.39 13.36 19.88
C PRO A 315 13.56 13.63 18.94
N LYS A 316 14.06 12.62 18.20
CA LYS A 316 15.09 12.85 17.17
C LYS A 316 14.59 13.67 16.00
N ILE A 317 13.28 13.61 15.70
CA ILE A 317 12.69 14.31 14.57
C ILE A 317 12.32 15.76 14.90
N THR A 318 11.71 16.00 16.06
CA THR A 318 11.23 17.32 16.50
C THR A 318 12.16 18.03 17.50
N GLY A 319 13.27 17.40 17.89
CA GLY A 319 14.22 17.94 18.85
C GLY A 319 15.04 19.12 18.29
N PRO A 320 15.89 19.76 19.11
CA PRO A 320 16.66 20.94 18.71
C PRO A 320 17.53 20.76 17.44
N ARG A 321 17.97 19.52 17.19
CA ARG A 321 18.76 19.13 16.01
C ARG A 321 17.98 18.28 15.00
N GLY A 322 16.68 18.11 15.22
CA GLY A 322 15.81 17.35 14.34
C GLY A 322 15.52 18.08 13.03
N PRO A 323 15.17 17.34 11.96
CA PRO A 323 14.78 17.92 10.69
C PRO A 323 13.45 18.68 10.73
N GLU A 324 12.52 18.29 11.61
CA GLU A 324 11.26 19.01 11.79
C GLU A 324 11.47 20.18 12.76
N ARG A 325 11.11 21.39 12.30
CA ARG A 325 11.21 22.61 13.11
C ARG A 325 10.00 22.81 14.03
N LYS A 326 8.92 22.08 13.77
CA LYS A 326 7.71 22.06 14.60
C LYS A 326 7.93 21.21 15.86
N LYS A 327 7.27 21.62 16.93
CA LYS A 327 7.20 20.82 18.17
C LYS A 327 6.15 19.73 18.00
N VAL A 328 6.27 18.61 18.69
CA VAL A 328 5.13 17.67 18.79
C VAL A 328 3.94 18.35 19.47
N THR A 329 2.71 17.95 19.13
CA THR A 329 1.50 18.46 19.80
C THR A 329 1.64 18.42 21.33
N PRO A 330 1.20 19.46 22.05
CA PRO A 330 1.48 19.59 23.48
C PRO A 330 0.75 18.54 24.32
N CYS A 331 -0.39 18.04 23.85
CA CYS A 331 -1.16 16.99 24.50
C CYS A 331 -1.18 15.73 23.63
N PHE A 332 -0.93 14.58 24.25
CA PHE A 332 -1.07 13.28 23.60
C PHE A 332 -2.51 12.79 23.80
N ARG A 333 -3.38 13.01 22.81
CA ARG A 333 -4.78 12.55 22.83
C ARG A 333 -5.03 11.59 21.67
N PRO A 334 -4.64 10.31 21.81
CA PRO A 334 -4.81 9.32 20.77
C PRO A 334 -6.29 8.93 20.63
N TRP A 335 -6.73 8.73 19.41
CA TRP A 335 -8.03 8.12 19.11
C TRP A 335 -7.87 7.14 17.96
N THR A 336 -8.34 5.92 18.13
CA THR A 336 -8.12 4.83 17.19
C THR A 336 -9.37 4.61 16.34
N ARG A 337 -9.16 4.53 15.03
CA ARG A 337 -10.17 4.12 14.05
C ARG A 337 -9.71 2.83 13.39
N ILE A 338 -10.63 1.88 13.19
CA ILE A 338 -10.32 0.60 12.54
C ILE A 338 -11.30 0.36 11.41
N LYS A 339 -10.78 -0.04 10.25
CA LYS A 339 -11.54 -0.67 9.17
C LYS A 339 -11.07 -2.12 9.03
N GLU A 340 -12.01 -3.03 9.15
CA GLU A 340 -11.79 -4.48 9.12
C GLU A 340 -12.28 -5.02 7.77
N LEU A 341 -11.40 -5.70 7.03
CA LEU A 341 -11.72 -6.46 5.83
C LEU A 341 -11.44 -7.93 6.12
N GLY A 342 -12.49 -8.69 6.41
CA GLY A 342 -12.38 -10.13 6.68
C GLY A 342 -12.48 -10.98 5.41
N ASP A 343 -12.05 -12.23 5.52
CA ASP A 343 -12.16 -13.26 4.48
C ASP A 343 -11.55 -12.86 3.13
N ILE A 344 -10.32 -12.34 3.18
CA ILE A 344 -9.61 -11.86 1.99
C ILE A 344 -9.25 -13.04 1.09
N GLN A 345 -9.72 -12.97 -0.15
CA GLN A 345 -9.43 -13.89 -1.25
C GLN A 345 -8.55 -13.14 -2.27
N MET A 346 -7.42 -13.73 -2.69
CA MET A 346 -6.44 -13.10 -3.59
C MET A 346 -5.97 -14.03 -4.70
#